data_AF-A0AAV5FNB3-F1
#
_entry.id   AF-A0AAV5FNB3-F1
#
_cell.length_a   1.000
_cell.length_b   1.000
_cell.length_c   1.000
_cell.angle_alpha   90.00
_cell.angle_beta   90.00
_cell.angle_gamma   90.00
#
_symmetry.space_group_name_H-M   'P 1'
#
loop_
_entity.id
_entity.type
_entity.pdbx_description
1 polymer ?
#
loop_
_entity_poly.entity_id
_entity_poly.type
_entity_poly.pdbx_seq_one_letter_code
_entity_poly.pdbx_strand_id
1 'polypeptide(L)'
;MMRDEIVFFDVETTAPSCDGRWCLLEFGAILVCPRKLVEVDSYATLIRPGDLSAVSRRFITEEKTTMSSAPAFEEVAGKIFEILDGRVWAGHNIQRFDCPRIREAFAEISRPAPEPAGIIDSLNVLAGDFGRRAGDLKMATLASYFGIGKQKHRSLDDARMNLEVLKHCATVLLLESSLPQILRTTPHHHSAAAVVTRRSGRRMLQTKLPFVSSPPAPTTLQKTINNNNGPCQKIKTNNGPCKRDSLGKVVRKAVTKEPLVSTRRPTTPFHMILRHSRTILR
;
A
#
# COMPACT_ATOMS: atom_id res chain seq x y z
N MET A 1 -26.25 0.13 -24.02
CA MET A 1 -26.00 -1.20 -23.41
C MET A 1 -25.51 -0.96 -21.99
N MET A 2 -26.07 -1.62 -20.99
CA MET A 2 -25.57 -1.56 -19.62
C MET A 2 -24.17 -2.18 -19.61
N ARG A 3 -23.20 -1.47 -19.05
CA ARG A 3 -21.81 -1.92 -18.94
C ARG A 3 -21.70 -2.63 -17.60
N ASP A 4 -21.76 -3.95 -17.63
CA ASP A 4 -21.85 -4.78 -16.43
C ASP A 4 -20.48 -5.04 -15.79
N GLU A 5 -19.38 -4.60 -16.40
CA GLU A 5 -18.04 -4.79 -15.85
C GLU A 5 -17.79 -3.91 -14.63
N ILE A 6 -17.05 -4.45 -13.67
CA ILE A 6 -16.45 -3.66 -12.60
C ILE A 6 -15.11 -3.15 -13.12
N VAL A 7 -14.87 -1.84 -13.00
CA VAL A 7 -13.56 -1.28 -13.31
C VAL A 7 -12.72 -1.21 -12.04
N PHE A 8 -11.62 -1.96 -12.02
CA PHE A 8 -10.58 -1.76 -11.01
C PHE A 8 -9.57 -0.79 -11.57
N PHE A 9 -9.30 0.31 -10.85
CA PHE A 9 -8.30 1.26 -11.30
C PHE A 9 -7.47 1.81 -10.13
N ASP A 10 -6.31 2.32 -10.51
CA ASP A 10 -5.33 2.98 -9.66
C ASP A 10 -4.70 4.15 -10.46
N VAL A 11 -4.22 5.18 -9.76
CA VAL A 11 -3.51 6.30 -10.37
C VAL A 11 -2.21 6.60 -9.64
N GLU A 12 -1.14 6.84 -10.42
CA GLU A 12 0.07 7.45 -9.88
C GLU A 12 0.02 8.97 -10.07
N THR A 13 0.50 9.69 -9.06
CA THR A 13 0.46 11.15 -9.03
C THR A 13 1.80 11.74 -8.64
N THR A 14 1.98 13.04 -8.91
CA THR A 14 3.01 13.81 -8.21
C THR A 14 2.78 13.81 -6.70
N ALA A 15 3.78 14.23 -5.94
CA ALA A 15 3.52 14.71 -4.58
C ALA A 15 2.58 15.93 -4.63
N PRO A 16 1.82 16.22 -3.56
CA PRO A 16 1.01 17.43 -3.53
C PRO A 16 1.94 18.64 -3.62
N SER A 17 1.57 19.60 -4.47
CA SER A 17 2.25 20.89 -4.57
C SER A 17 2.06 21.71 -3.28
N CYS A 18 2.75 22.84 -3.16
CA CYS A 18 2.62 23.73 -1.98
C CYS A 18 1.18 24.23 -1.74
N ASP A 19 0.44 24.38 -2.83
CA ASP A 19 -0.98 24.72 -2.95
C ASP A 19 -1.91 23.50 -2.82
N GLY A 20 -1.37 22.32 -2.54
CA GLY A 20 -2.11 21.10 -2.24
C GLY A 20 -2.65 20.35 -3.45
N ARG A 21 -2.26 20.76 -4.67
CA ARG A 21 -2.73 20.15 -5.93
C ARG A 21 -1.91 18.92 -6.29
N TRP A 22 -2.56 17.96 -6.91
CA TRP A 22 -1.97 16.71 -7.39
C TRP A 22 -2.03 16.70 -8.91
N CYS A 23 -0.97 16.24 -9.57
CA CYS A 23 -0.99 16.01 -11.00
C CYS A 23 -1.00 14.50 -11.27
N LEU A 24 -1.92 14.05 -12.13
CA LEU A 24 -1.96 12.66 -12.60
C LEU A 24 -0.77 12.38 -13.51
N LEU A 25 -0.07 11.29 -13.25
CA LEU A 25 1.11 10.85 -14.01
C LEU A 25 0.89 9.52 -14.73
N GLU A 26 0.04 8.67 -14.16
CA GLU A 26 -0.33 7.39 -14.75
C GLU A 26 -1.79 7.06 -14.40
N PHE A 27 -2.47 6.45 -15.36
CA PHE A 27 -3.78 5.83 -15.13
C PHE A 27 -3.68 4.38 -15.57
N GLY A 28 -4.12 3.47 -14.70
CA GLY A 28 -4.20 2.04 -15.00
C GLY A 28 -5.54 1.48 -14.56
N ALA A 29 -6.19 0.73 -15.46
CA ALA A 29 -7.48 0.13 -15.21
C ALA A 29 -7.60 -1.26 -15.84
N ILE A 30 -8.33 -2.15 -15.16
CA ILE A 30 -8.79 -3.42 -15.69
C ILE A 30 -10.31 -3.48 -15.62
N LEU A 31 -10.92 -4.00 -16.67
CA LEU A 31 -12.35 -4.34 -16.69
C LEU A 31 -12.51 -5.78 -16.25
N VAL A 32 -13.36 -6.01 -15.26
CA VAL A 32 -13.53 -7.32 -14.62
C VAL A 32 -14.96 -7.79 -14.80
N CYS A 33 -15.12 -9.02 -15.29
CA CYS A 33 -16.42 -9.67 -15.32
C CYS A 33 -16.89 -9.97 -13.89
N PRO A 34 -18.00 -9.39 -13.40
CA PRO A 34 -18.43 -9.57 -12.01
C PRO A 34 -18.79 -11.01 -11.66
N ARG A 35 -19.15 -11.84 -12.65
CA ARG A 35 -19.54 -13.25 -12.45
C ARG A 35 -18.36 -14.20 -12.41
N LYS A 36 -17.29 -13.89 -13.12
CA LYS A 36 -16.12 -14.77 -13.30
C LYS A 36 -14.88 -14.27 -12.58
N LEU A 37 -14.85 -12.99 -12.17
CA LEU A 37 -13.71 -12.32 -11.55
C LEU A 37 -12.42 -12.46 -12.38
N VAL A 38 -12.58 -12.40 -13.70
CA VAL A 38 -11.48 -12.40 -14.67
C VAL A 38 -11.42 -11.04 -15.34
N GLU A 39 -10.20 -10.58 -15.58
CA GLU A 39 -9.91 -9.44 -16.44
C GLU A 39 -10.39 -9.77 -17.86
N VAL A 40 -11.24 -8.92 -18.41
CA VAL A 40 -11.75 -9.03 -19.79
C VAL A 40 -11.12 -8.01 -20.72
N ASP A 41 -10.63 -6.90 -20.17
CA ASP A 41 -9.90 -5.86 -20.90
C ASP A 41 -9.04 -5.04 -19.93
N SER A 42 -8.07 -4.30 -20.45
CA SER A 42 -7.25 -3.38 -19.67
C SER A 42 -6.86 -2.13 -20.46
N TYR A 43 -6.62 -1.06 -19.72
CA TYR A 43 -6.12 0.19 -20.27
C TYR A 43 -5.09 0.79 -19.34
N ALA A 44 -3.97 1.25 -19.89
CA ALA A 44 -2.97 1.99 -19.16
C ALA A 44 -2.39 3.09 -20.03
N THR A 45 -2.12 4.24 -19.40
CA THR A 45 -1.45 5.34 -20.07
C THR A 45 -0.60 6.13 -19.07
N LEU A 46 0.57 6.57 -19.52
CA LEU A 46 1.26 7.68 -18.88
C LEU A 46 0.56 8.98 -19.25
N ILE A 47 0.66 9.97 -18.37
CA ILE A 47 0.09 11.30 -18.54
C ILE A 47 1.20 12.31 -18.30
N ARG A 48 1.42 13.19 -19.26
CA ARG A 48 2.44 14.22 -19.15
C ARG A 48 1.96 15.34 -18.21
N PRO A 49 2.68 15.64 -17.12
CA PRO A 49 2.33 16.76 -16.26
C PRO A 49 2.66 18.09 -16.93
N GLY A 50 1.95 19.15 -16.56
CA GLY A 50 2.27 20.51 -17.00
C GLY A 50 3.64 21.00 -16.52
N ASP A 51 4.09 20.51 -15.36
CA ASP A 51 5.42 20.77 -14.81
C ASP A 51 6.17 19.44 -14.56
N LEU A 52 7.16 19.16 -15.41
CA LEU A 52 8.00 17.96 -15.33
C LEU A 52 8.91 17.95 -14.09
N SER A 53 9.17 19.10 -13.46
CA SER A 53 10.00 19.18 -12.26
C SER A 53 9.31 18.59 -11.03
N ALA A 54 7.97 18.54 -11.03
CA ALA A 54 7.15 17.97 -9.98
C ALA A 54 7.11 16.42 -9.99
N VAL A 55 7.64 15.79 -11.04
CA VAL A 55 7.71 14.33 -11.15
C VAL A 55 8.67 13.77 -10.10
N SER A 56 8.09 13.00 -9.17
CA SER A 56 8.81 12.38 -8.05
C SER A 56 10.06 11.61 -8.51
N ARG A 57 11.07 11.54 -7.65
CA ARG A 57 12.27 10.71 -7.86
C ARG A 57 11.98 9.21 -7.95
N ARG A 58 10.74 8.78 -7.71
CA ARG A 58 10.30 7.39 -7.92
C ARG A 58 10.36 6.97 -9.38
N PHE A 59 10.08 7.90 -10.30
CA PHE A 59 10.27 7.63 -11.72
C PHE A 59 11.76 7.68 -12.05
N ILE A 60 12.28 6.59 -12.60
CA ILE A 60 13.68 6.52 -13.04
C ILE A 60 13.89 7.43 -14.26
N THR A 61 15.15 7.77 -14.57
CA THR A 61 15.49 8.75 -15.62
C THR A 61 14.86 8.41 -16.98
N GLU A 62 14.80 7.12 -17.34
CA GLU A 62 14.17 6.65 -18.60
C GLU A 62 12.64 6.84 -18.60
N GLU A 63 11.99 6.64 -17.46
CA GLU A 63 10.54 6.89 -17.32
C GLU A 63 10.24 8.39 -17.40
N LYS A 64 11.12 9.25 -16.90
CA LYS A 64 10.98 10.72 -17.04
C LYS A 64 11.07 11.17 -18.49
N THR A 65 11.98 10.57 -19.27
CA THR A 65 12.07 10.83 -20.71
C THR A 65 10.81 10.37 -21.43
N THR A 66 10.32 9.16 -21.10
CA THR A 66 9.08 8.60 -21.67
C THR A 66 7.86 9.45 -21.31
N MET A 67 7.82 10.00 -20.09
CA MET A 67 6.76 10.88 -19.61
C MET A 67 6.74 12.24 -20.31
N SER A 68 7.88 12.71 -20.83
CA SER A 68 7.95 13.94 -21.61
C SER A 68 7.28 13.80 -22.99
N SER A 69 7.29 12.59 -23.54
CA SER A 69 6.59 12.22 -24.78
C SER A 69 5.17 11.66 -24.55
N ALA A 70 4.73 11.55 -23.29
CA ALA A 70 3.39 11.06 -22.99
C ALA A 70 2.31 12.06 -23.42
N PRO A 71 1.07 11.60 -23.70
CA PRO A 71 -0.04 12.48 -24.00
C PRO A 71 -0.38 13.37 -22.79
N ALA A 72 -0.92 14.56 -23.06
CA ALA A 72 -1.56 15.38 -22.05
C ALA A 72 -2.88 14.74 -21.58
N PHE A 73 -3.38 15.17 -20.42
CA PHE A 73 -4.61 14.60 -19.88
C PHE A 73 -5.82 14.82 -20.81
N GLU A 74 -5.91 15.97 -21.50
CA GLU A 74 -7.00 16.25 -22.45
C GLU A 74 -7.13 15.17 -23.53
N GLU A 75 -6.00 14.67 -24.02
CA GLU A 75 -5.90 13.70 -25.11
C GLU A 75 -6.41 12.31 -24.70
N VAL A 76 -6.22 11.93 -23.43
CA VAL A 76 -6.65 10.61 -22.89
C VAL A 76 -7.98 10.67 -22.14
N ALA A 77 -8.45 11.87 -21.75
CA ALA A 77 -9.66 12.05 -20.95
C ALA A 77 -10.91 11.45 -21.59
N GLY A 78 -11.01 11.45 -22.93
CA GLY A 78 -12.12 10.79 -23.64
C GLY A 78 -12.17 9.28 -23.37
N LYS A 79 -11.02 8.60 -23.44
CA LYS A 79 -10.93 7.16 -23.21
C LYS A 79 -11.13 6.81 -21.74
N ILE A 80 -10.54 7.58 -20.83
CA ILE A 80 -10.72 7.40 -19.38
C ILE A 80 -12.20 7.58 -19.00
N PHE A 81 -12.89 8.59 -19.54
CA PHE A 81 -14.32 8.78 -19.32
C PHE A 81 -15.12 7.57 -19.79
N GLU A 82 -14.84 7.07 -21.01
CA GLU A 82 -15.51 5.88 -21.55
C GLU A 82 -15.34 4.64 -20.66
N ILE A 83 -14.16 4.47 -20.06
CA ILE A 83 -13.85 3.33 -19.18
C ILE A 83 -14.59 3.46 -17.84
N LEU A 84 -14.61 4.66 -17.26
CA LEU A 84 -15.10 4.87 -15.90
C LEU A 84 -16.61 5.12 -15.82
N ASP A 85 -17.16 5.92 -16.73
CA ASP A 85 -18.52 6.45 -16.58
C ASP A 85 -19.59 5.35 -16.59
N GLY A 86 -20.47 5.40 -15.59
CA GLY A 86 -21.58 4.47 -15.41
C GLY A 86 -21.18 3.06 -14.94
N ARG A 87 -19.90 2.76 -14.72
CA ARG A 87 -19.44 1.47 -14.16
C ARG A 87 -19.30 1.50 -12.65
N VAL A 88 -19.25 0.33 -12.02
CA VAL A 88 -18.83 0.20 -10.63
C VAL A 88 -17.32 0.37 -10.54
N TRP A 89 -16.87 1.29 -9.70
CA TRP A 89 -15.44 1.55 -9.48
C TRP A 89 -14.93 0.75 -8.31
N ALA A 90 -13.80 0.09 -8.48
CA ALA A 90 -13.12 -0.67 -7.45
C ALA A 90 -11.66 -0.25 -7.36
N GLY A 91 -11.12 -0.17 -6.15
CA GLY A 91 -9.77 0.33 -5.90
C GLY A 91 -9.44 0.23 -4.43
N HIS A 92 -8.19 0.47 -4.06
CA HIS A 92 -7.75 0.38 -2.66
C HIS A 92 -7.51 1.76 -2.09
N ASN A 93 -8.30 2.15 -1.07
CA ASN A 93 -8.35 3.53 -0.60
C ASN A 93 -8.86 4.52 -1.68
N ILE A 94 -9.58 3.98 -2.67
CA ILE A 94 -9.99 4.68 -3.88
C ILE A 94 -10.89 5.89 -3.60
N GLN A 95 -11.74 5.79 -2.58
CA GLN A 95 -12.67 6.88 -2.24
C GLN A 95 -11.92 8.13 -1.76
N ARG A 96 -10.78 7.94 -1.09
CA ARG A 96 -10.00 9.03 -0.50
C ARG A 96 -8.89 9.53 -1.41
N PHE A 97 -8.41 8.68 -2.31
CA PHE A 97 -7.25 8.98 -3.14
C PHE A 97 -7.63 9.13 -4.61
N ASP A 98 -7.87 8.04 -5.32
CA ASP A 98 -7.96 8.04 -6.79
C ASP A 98 -9.22 8.76 -7.30
N CYS A 99 -10.38 8.55 -6.67
CA CYS A 99 -11.63 9.18 -7.10
C CYS A 99 -11.55 10.72 -7.11
N PRO A 100 -11.06 11.41 -6.05
CA PRO A 100 -10.79 12.85 -6.11
C PRO A 100 -9.83 13.25 -7.23
N ARG A 101 -8.76 12.48 -7.48
CA ARG A 101 -7.72 12.82 -8.46
C ARG A 101 -8.25 12.80 -9.89
N ILE A 102 -9.10 11.81 -10.20
CA ILE A 102 -9.82 11.78 -11.48
C ILE A 102 -10.70 13.02 -11.61
N ARG A 103 -11.50 13.36 -10.59
CA ARG A 103 -12.38 14.54 -10.65
C ARG A 103 -11.60 15.84 -10.81
N GLU A 104 -10.50 15.99 -10.09
CA GLU A 104 -9.60 17.16 -10.20
C GLU A 104 -9.06 17.30 -11.62
N ALA A 105 -8.54 16.21 -12.21
CA ALA A 105 -8.00 16.25 -13.56
C ALA A 105 -9.06 16.59 -14.64
N PHE A 106 -10.29 16.09 -14.52
CA PHE A 106 -11.39 16.48 -15.40
C PHE A 106 -11.80 17.95 -15.22
N ALA A 107 -11.78 18.45 -13.97
CA ALA A 107 -12.07 19.85 -13.68
C ALA A 107 -11.00 20.79 -14.26
N GLU A 108 -9.72 20.42 -14.22
CA GLU A 108 -8.62 21.21 -14.80
C GLU A 108 -8.81 21.48 -16.29
N ILE A 109 -9.35 20.51 -17.03
CA ILE A 109 -9.62 20.62 -18.47
C ILE A 109 -11.05 21.12 -18.76
N SER A 110 -11.76 21.63 -17.75
CA SER A 110 -13.13 22.14 -17.85
C SER A 110 -14.14 21.14 -18.45
N ARG A 111 -13.98 19.84 -18.14
CA ARG A 111 -14.89 18.77 -18.58
C ARG A 111 -15.60 18.12 -17.38
N PRO A 112 -16.84 17.63 -17.55
CA PRO A 112 -17.50 16.85 -16.51
C PRO A 112 -16.72 15.56 -16.24
N ALA A 113 -16.53 15.25 -14.96
CA ALA A 113 -15.91 14.00 -14.53
C ALA A 113 -16.87 12.81 -14.75
N PRO A 114 -16.33 11.59 -14.98
CA PRO A 114 -17.16 10.38 -15.03
C PRO A 114 -17.77 10.08 -13.65
N GLU A 115 -18.97 9.53 -13.63
CA GLU A 115 -19.66 9.18 -12.37
C GLU A 115 -19.80 7.64 -12.21
N PRO A 116 -19.50 7.10 -11.02
CA PRO A 116 -19.64 5.67 -10.76
C PRO A 116 -21.10 5.27 -10.53
N ALA A 117 -21.49 4.09 -11.02
CA ALA A 117 -22.72 3.43 -10.58
C ALA A 117 -22.63 2.94 -9.12
N GLY A 118 -21.42 2.73 -8.61
CA GLY A 118 -21.13 2.35 -7.24
C GLY A 118 -19.62 2.32 -6.98
N ILE A 119 -19.21 2.34 -5.71
CA ILE A 119 -17.79 2.31 -5.34
C ILE A 119 -17.53 1.16 -4.36
N ILE A 120 -16.50 0.37 -4.67
CA ILE A 120 -15.94 -0.69 -3.84
C ILE A 120 -14.53 -0.25 -3.42
N ASP A 121 -14.42 0.29 -2.21
CA ASP A 121 -13.12 0.60 -1.62
C ASP A 121 -12.61 -0.62 -0.84
N SER A 122 -11.62 -1.32 -1.40
CA SER A 122 -11.11 -2.56 -0.81
C SER A 122 -10.50 -2.34 0.56
N LEU A 123 -9.92 -1.16 0.86
CA LEU A 123 -9.43 -0.87 2.20
C LEU A 123 -10.57 -0.82 3.22
N ASN A 124 -11.69 -0.17 2.87
CA ASN A 124 -12.85 -0.08 3.75
C ASN A 124 -13.53 -1.44 3.95
N VAL A 125 -13.66 -2.23 2.88
CA VAL A 125 -14.20 -3.60 2.94
C VAL A 125 -13.34 -4.49 3.86
N LEU A 126 -12.01 -4.43 3.71
CA LEU A 126 -11.10 -5.28 4.47
C LEU A 126 -10.90 -4.82 5.92
N ALA A 127 -10.98 -3.52 6.20
CA ALA A 127 -10.78 -2.99 7.54
C ALA A 127 -11.78 -3.53 8.57
N GLY A 128 -13.04 -3.74 8.16
CA GLY A 128 -14.10 -4.24 9.04
C GLY A 128 -14.02 -5.75 9.29
N ASP A 129 -13.89 -6.54 8.22
CA ASP A 129 -14.04 -7.99 8.30
C ASP A 129 -12.70 -8.74 8.36
N PHE A 130 -11.70 -8.31 7.59
CA PHE A 130 -10.38 -8.96 7.54
C PHE A 130 -9.45 -8.49 8.68
N GLY A 131 -9.54 -7.22 9.06
CA GLY A 131 -8.80 -6.65 10.17
C GLY A 131 -7.27 -6.69 9.99
N ARG A 132 -6.51 -6.51 11.08
CA ARG A 132 -5.03 -6.38 11.05
C ARG A 132 -4.26 -7.71 11.00
N ARG A 133 -4.88 -8.77 10.50
CA ARG A 133 -4.31 -10.14 10.48
C ARG A 133 -3.10 -10.24 9.55
N ALA A 134 -3.11 -9.43 8.48
CA ALA A 134 -1.99 -9.20 7.57
C ALA A 134 -1.29 -7.87 7.86
N GLY A 135 -1.28 -7.38 9.10
CA GLY A 135 -0.55 -6.15 9.47
C GLY A 135 -1.35 -4.86 9.26
N ASP A 136 -0.83 -3.95 8.43
CA ASP A 136 -1.33 -2.57 8.31
C ASP A 136 -2.38 -2.35 7.22
N LEU A 137 -2.83 -3.43 6.56
CA LEU A 137 -3.80 -3.44 5.46
C LEU A 137 -3.37 -2.67 4.20
N LYS A 138 -2.10 -2.26 4.09
CA LYS A 138 -1.60 -1.71 2.82
C LYS A 138 -1.54 -2.81 1.76
N MET A 139 -1.71 -2.41 0.50
CA MET A 139 -1.65 -3.30 -0.66
C MET A 139 -0.38 -4.19 -0.64
N ALA A 140 0.81 -3.59 -0.49
CA ALA A 140 2.06 -4.34 -0.41
C ALA A 140 2.09 -5.38 0.73
N THR A 141 1.56 -5.03 1.91
CA THR A 141 1.54 -5.93 3.07
C THR A 141 0.57 -7.09 2.85
N LEU A 142 -0.61 -6.81 2.28
CA LEU A 142 -1.60 -7.83 1.91
C LEU A 142 -1.07 -8.77 0.82
N ALA A 143 -0.45 -8.21 -0.24
CA ALA A 143 0.13 -9.00 -1.32
C ALA A 143 1.26 -9.91 -0.81
N SER A 144 2.12 -9.41 0.09
CA SER A 144 3.15 -10.21 0.75
C SER A 144 2.56 -11.30 1.63
N TYR A 145 1.49 -11.01 2.37
CA TYR A 145 0.83 -11.99 3.24
C TYR A 145 0.28 -13.20 2.47
N PHE A 146 -0.25 -12.97 1.27
CA PHE A 146 -0.80 -14.04 0.41
C PHE A 146 0.22 -14.63 -0.58
N GLY A 147 1.46 -14.13 -0.62
CA GLY A 147 2.47 -14.60 -1.58
C GLY A 147 2.18 -14.21 -3.03
N ILE A 148 1.39 -13.15 -3.26
CA ILE A 148 1.01 -12.66 -4.61
C ILE A 148 2.21 -12.02 -5.31
N GLY A 149 3.11 -11.39 -4.55
CA GLY A 149 4.32 -10.75 -5.07
C GLY A 149 4.56 -9.37 -4.48
N LYS A 150 5.57 -8.66 -5.02
CA LYS A 150 5.95 -7.31 -4.60
C LYS A 150 5.16 -6.27 -5.39
N GLN A 151 4.59 -5.28 -4.70
CA GLN A 151 3.96 -4.12 -5.34
C GLN A 151 5.00 -3.34 -6.16
N LYS A 152 4.65 -3.05 -7.42
CA LYS A 152 5.56 -2.40 -8.37
C LYS A 152 5.39 -0.87 -8.40
N HIS A 153 4.30 -0.34 -7.84
CA HIS A 153 3.94 1.08 -7.96
C HIS A 153 3.77 1.49 -9.42
N ARG A 154 2.99 0.67 -10.14
CA ARG A 154 2.57 0.90 -11.52
C ARG A 154 1.06 0.69 -11.54
N SER A 155 0.31 1.69 -11.99
CA SER A 155 -1.14 1.73 -11.80
C SER A 155 -1.86 0.48 -12.32
N LEU A 156 -1.46 -0.04 -13.50
CA LEU A 156 -2.10 -1.24 -14.05
C LEU A 156 -1.77 -2.51 -13.24
N ASP A 157 -0.51 -2.67 -12.82
CA ASP A 157 -0.09 -3.81 -11.99
C ASP A 157 -0.79 -3.76 -10.62
N ASP A 158 -0.95 -2.56 -10.05
CA ASP A 158 -1.56 -2.36 -8.74
C ASP A 158 -3.09 -2.57 -8.80
N ALA A 159 -3.76 -2.20 -9.89
CA ALA A 159 -5.16 -2.54 -10.14
C ALA A 159 -5.39 -4.07 -10.21
N ARG A 160 -4.50 -4.81 -10.88
CA ARG A 160 -4.52 -6.29 -10.92
C ARG A 160 -4.24 -6.90 -9.55
N MET A 161 -3.24 -6.38 -8.85
CA MET A 161 -2.90 -6.82 -7.50
C MET A 161 -4.08 -6.65 -6.54
N ASN A 162 -4.83 -5.56 -6.66
CA ASN A 162 -6.01 -5.31 -5.84
C ASN A 162 -7.11 -6.36 -6.06
N LEU A 163 -7.38 -6.76 -7.31
CA LEU A 163 -8.34 -7.83 -7.61
C LEU A 163 -7.92 -9.15 -6.94
N GLU A 164 -6.64 -9.52 -7.06
CA GLU A 164 -6.13 -10.77 -6.47
C GLU A 164 -6.15 -10.72 -4.93
N VAL A 165 -5.73 -9.61 -4.32
CA VAL A 165 -5.83 -9.42 -2.87
C VAL A 165 -7.28 -9.56 -2.39
N LEU A 166 -8.24 -8.96 -3.09
CA LEU A 166 -9.65 -9.08 -2.74
C LEU A 166 -10.17 -10.51 -2.87
N LYS A 167 -9.79 -11.25 -3.92
CA LYS A 167 -10.14 -12.68 -4.07
C LYS A 167 -9.63 -13.51 -2.89
N HIS A 168 -8.36 -13.33 -2.51
CA HIS A 168 -7.76 -14.06 -1.40
C HIS A 168 -8.43 -13.72 -0.06
N CYS A 169 -8.60 -12.43 0.25
CA CYS A 169 -9.28 -11.99 1.46
C CYS A 169 -10.72 -12.52 1.54
N ALA A 170 -11.49 -12.41 0.45
CA ALA A 170 -12.86 -12.90 0.38
C ALA A 170 -12.93 -14.41 0.63
N THR A 171 -12.00 -15.18 0.04
CA THR A 171 -11.91 -16.63 0.22
C THR A 171 -11.61 -17.01 1.67
N VAL A 172 -10.63 -16.33 2.29
CA VAL A 172 -10.32 -16.55 3.72
C VAL A 172 -11.53 -16.25 4.60
N LEU A 173 -12.19 -15.12 4.39
CA LEU A 173 -13.38 -14.74 5.16
C LEU A 173 -14.54 -15.73 4.98
N LEU A 174 -14.73 -16.23 3.76
CA LEU A 174 -15.73 -17.26 3.45
C LEU A 174 -15.44 -18.56 4.21
N LEU A 175 -14.21 -19.07 4.12
CA LEU A 175 -13.80 -20.30 4.80
C LEU A 175 -13.96 -20.16 6.32
N GLU A 176 -13.48 -19.07 6.90
CA GLU A 176 -13.63 -18.80 8.34
C GLU A 176 -15.08 -18.70 8.79
N SER A 177 -15.96 -18.15 7.94
CA SER A 177 -17.39 -18.07 8.24
C SER A 177 -18.08 -19.44 8.25
N SER A 178 -17.47 -20.46 7.62
CA SER A 178 -17.97 -21.82 7.53
C SER A 178 -17.68 -22.63 8.80
N LEU A 179 -16.47 -22.48 9.36
CA LEU A 179 -16.03 -23.17 10.58
C LEU A 179 -15.33 -22.21 11.56
N PRO A 180 -16.06 -21.24 12.14
CA PRO A 180 -15.45 -20.14 12.91
C PRO A 180 -14.68 -20.62 14.14
N GLN A 181 -15.10 -21.72 14.77
CA GLN A 181 -14.43 -22.24 15.98
C GLN A 181 -13.09 -22.93 15.69
N ILE A 182 -12.85 -23.35 14.44
CA ILE A 182 -11.64 -24.07 14.02
C ILE A 182 -10.67 -23.11 13.33
N LEU A 183 -11.19 -22.25 12.45
CA LEU A 183 -10.37 -21.45 11.55
C LEU A 183 -10.05 -20.05 12.09
N ARG A 184 -10.76 -19.57 13.11
CA ARG A 184 -10.44 -18.26 13.75
C ARG A 184 -9.46 -18.39 14.91
N THR A 185 -9.15 -19.59 15.37
CA THR A 185 -8.19 -19.84 16.47
C THR A 185 -6.74 -19.70 16.00
N THR A 186 -6.29 -18.45 15.85
CA THR A 186 -4.88 -18.08 16.06
C THR A 186 -4.79 -16.66 16.62
N PRO A 187 -4.58 -16.52 17.94
CA PRO A 187 -3.77 -15.43 18.48
C PRO A 187 -2.35 -15.98 18.68
N HIS A 188 -1.43 -15.67 17.77
CA HIS A 188 -0.01 -15.78 18.10
C HIS A 188 0.36 -14.63 19.06
N HIS A 189 0.25 -14.89 20.36
CA HIS A 189 1.29 -14.43 21.27
C HIS A 189 2.28 -15.59 21.42
N HIS A 190 3.42 -15.48 20.76
CA HIS A 190 4.62 -16.16 21.23
C HIS A 190 4.95 -15.59 22.61
N SER A 191 4.55 -16.31 23.66
CA SER A 191 5.19 -16.18 24.96
C SER A 191 5.80 -17.54 25.26
N ALA A 192 7.13 -17.55 25.37
CA ALA A 192 7.94 -18.71 25.66
C ALA A 192 7.32 -19.50 26.83
N ALA A 193 7.20 -20.81 26.66
CA ALA A 193 6.96 -21.71 27.77
C ALA A 193 8.09 -21.49 28.79
N ALA A 194 7.81 -20.75 29.86
CA ALA A 194 8.66 -20.68 31.01
C ALA A 194 8.68 -22.08 31.63
N VAL A 195 9.75 -22.82 31.33
CA VAL A 195 10.12 -24.04 32.03
C VAL A 195 10.26 -23.68 33.51
N VAL A 196 9.31 -24.13 34.32
CA VAL A 196 9.37 -24.02 35.78
C VAL A 196 10.35 -25.07 36.30
N THR A 197 11.64 -24.75 36.35
CA THR A 197 12.61 -25.50 37.16
C THR A 197 12.62 -24.95 38.58
N ARG A 198 12.07 -25.73 39.53
CA ARG A 198 12.21 -25.50 40.96
C ARG A 198 13.68 -25.57 41.36
N ARG A 199 14.23 -24.49 41.92
CA ARG A 199 15.55 -24.46 42.57
C ARG A 199 15.43 -25.01 44.01
N SER A 200 16.10 -26.11 44.31
CA SER A 200 16.56 -26.45 45.67
C SER A 200 18.08 -26.41 45.69
N GLY A 201 18.65 -25.58 46.57
CA GLY A 201 20.09 -25.34 46.60
C GLY A 201 20.92 -26.43 47.30
N ARG A 202 22.20 -26.52 46.95
CA ARG A 202 23.33 -26.67 47.90
C ARG A 202 24.70 -26.58 47.20
N ARG A 203 25.48 -25.58 47.61
CA ARG A 203 26.87 -25.58 48.12
C ARG A 203 27.99 -26.33 47.33
N MET A 204 29.06 -25.57 47.08
CA MET A 204 30.34 -25.91 46.45
C MET A 204 31.06 -27.16 46.99
N LEU A 205 31.85 -27.81 46.12
CA LEU A 205 33.24 -28.19 46.38
C LEU A 205 34.03 -28.43 45.08
N GLN A 206 35.29 -28.01 45.16
CA GLN A 206 36.35 -27.95 44.15
C GLN A 206 37.06 -29.31 44.02
N THR A 207 37.60 -29.70 42.85
CA THR A 207 38.89 -30.44 42.74
C THR A 207 39.37 -30.68 41.29
N LYS A 208 40.61 -30.20 41.06
CA LYS A 208 41.77 -30.77 40.33
C LYS A 208 41.77 -31.07 38.81
N LEU A 209 42.78 -30.47 38.17
CA LEU A 209 43.38 -30.72 36.83
C LEU A 209 44.22 -32.02 36.79
N PRO A 210 44.74 -32.42 35.62
CA PRO A 210 46.16 -32.15 35.37
C PRO A 210 46.57 -31.67 33.95
N PHE A 211 47.73 -31.00 33.96
CA PHE A 211 48.75 -30.58 32.97
C PHE A 211 48.84 -31.37 31.63
N VAL A 212 49.34 -30.82 30.50
CA VAL A 212 50.79 -30.72 30.15
C VAL A 212 51.09 -29.79 28.92
N SER A 213 52.12 -28.92 29.12
CA SER A 213 53.18 -28.28 28.28
C SER A 213 52.98 -27.59 26.91
N SER A 214 53.47 -26.33 26.83
CA SER A 214 54.08 -25.62 25.66
C SER A 214 55.61 -25.86 25.64
N PRO A 215 56.45 -25.48 24.61
CA PRO A 215 56.76 -24.08 24.21
C PRO A 215 57.23 -23.92 22.70
N PRO A 216 58.07 -22.94 22.27
CA PRO A 216 57.70 -21.62 21.75
C PRO A 216 58.20 -21.29 20.31
N ALA A 217 57.97 -20.05 19.86
CA ALA A 217 58.29 -19.48 18.54
C ALA A 217 59.79 -19.21 18.24
N PRO A 218 60.12 -18.81 17.00
CA PRO A 218 61.06 -17.70 16.81
C PRO A 218 60.60 -16.62 15.82
N THR A 219 61.31 -15.49 15.94
CA THR A 219 61.03 -14.14 15.44
C THR A 219 61.78 -13.82 14.13
N THR A 220 61.38 -12.70 13.50
CA THR A 220 62.19 -11.69 12.75
C THR A 220 62.15 -11.78 11.21
N LEU A 221 61.57 -10.78 10.53
CA LEU A 221 62.32 -9.64 9.97
C LEU A 221 61.42 -8.55 9.37
N GLN A 222 61.92 -7.33 9.55
CA GLN A 222 61.35 -6.03 9.24
C GLN A 222 61.35 -5.72 7.73
N LYS A 223 60.40 -4.89 7.27
CA LYS A 223 60.80 -3.69 6.51
C LYS A 223 59.76 -2.57 6.58
N THR A 224 60.23 -1.51 7.21
CA THR A 224 59.72 -0.15 7.34
C THR A 224 59.75 0.58 6.00
N ILE A 225 58.70 1.33 5.64
CA ILE A 225 58.81 2.66 5.00
C ILE A 225 57.66 3.56 5.52
N ASN A 226 58.06 4.53 6.33
CA ASN A 226 57.45 5.82 6.71
C ASN A 226 57.27 6.73 5.46
N ASN A 227 56.49 7.81 5.34
CA ASN A 227 55.77 8.69 6.27
C ASN A 227 55.04 9.80 5.46
N ASN A 228 54.03 10.42 6.10
CA ASN A 228 53.74 11.89 6.13
C ASN A 228 53.25 12.59 4.84
N ASN A 229 52.44 13.66 4.84
CA ASN A 229 51.73 14.48 5.83
C ASN A 229 50.77 15.39 5.01
N GLY A 230 49.57 15.72 5.47
CA GLY A 230 49.28 17.10 5.88
C GLY A 230 48.01 17.73 5.26
N PRO A 231 47.49 18.84 5.81
CA PRO A 231 46.05 19.03 6.08
C PRO A 231 45.40 20.31 5.51
N CYS A 232 44.06 20.43 5.58
CA CYS A 232 43.17 21.63 5.58
C CYS A 232 41.88 21.33 4.77
N GLN A 233 40.67 21.86 4.98
CA GLN A 233 40.16 22.99 5.77
C GLN A 233 38.62 22.84 5.93
N LYS A 234 38.06 23.55 6.90
CA LYS A 234 36.61 23.66 7.22
C LYS A 234 35.83 24.43 6.14
N ILE A 235 34.58 24.02 5.87
CA ILE A 235 33.47 24.97 5.67
C ILE A 235 32.26 24.47 6.46
N LYS A 236 31.82 25.30 7.42
CA LYS A 236 30.50 25.26 8.05
C LYS A 236 29.58 26.19 7.27
N THR A 237 28.39 25.74 6.90
CA THR A 237 27.21 26.61 6.83
C THR A 237 25.97 25.84 7.33
N ASN A 238 25.20 26.53 8.14
CA ASN A 238 24.03 26.08 8.90
C ASN A 238 22.73 26.21 8.09
N ASN A 239 21.67 25.62 8.67
CA ASN A 239 20.22 25.77 8.44
C ASN A 239 19.62 24.74 7.46
N GLY A 240 18.68 23.87 7.80
CA GLY A 240 17.86 23.58 8.99
C GLY A 240 16.81 22.52 8.56
N PRO A 241 16.34 21.61 9.43
CA PRO A 241 15.66 20.40 8.98
C PRO A 241 14.14 20.57 8.89
N CYS A 242 13.54 20.28 7.73
CA CYS A 242 12.11 19.99 7.66
C CYS A 242 11.85 18.62 8.29
N LYS A 243 11.59 18.60 9.60
CA LYS A 243 11.06 17.42 10.30
C LYS A 243 9.61 17.20 9.89
N ARG A 244 9.30 15.92 9.69
CA ARG A 244 7.99 15.38 9.36
C ARG A 244 7.46 14.68 10.59
N ASP A 245 6.23 14.95 10.96
CA ASP A 245 5.51 14.31 12.05
C ASP A 245 4.22 13.66 11.53
N SER A 246 4.03 12.42 11.97
CA SER A 246 2.83 11.62 11.82
C SER A 246 1.73 12.18 12.72
N LEU A 247 0.51 12.31 12.16
CA LEU A 247 -0.74 12.84 12.79
C LEU A 247 -0.97 14.33 12.52
N GLY A 248 -1.12 14.70 11.24
CA GLY A 248 -1.58 16.04 10.84
C GLY A 248 -2.97 16.36 11.39
N LYS A 249 -3.01 17.13 12.48
CA LYS A 249 -4.20 17.84 12.98
C LYS A 249 -3.96 19.33 12.81
N VAL A 250 -4.86 20.00 12.08
CA VAL A 250 -5.03 21.46 12.16
C VAL A 250 -6.48 21.72 12.52
N VAL A 251 -6.69 22.35 13.68
CA VAL A 251 -7.98 22.90 14.11
C VAL A 251 -8.15 24.27 13.46
N ARG A 252 -9.31 24.53 12.86
CA ARG A 252 -9.79 25.89 12.59
C ARG A 252 -11.23 26.09 13.08
N LYS A 253 -11.47 27.34 13.44
CA LYS A 253 -12.53 27.95 14.23
C LYS A 253 -13.94 27.75 13.63
N ALA A 254 -14.93 27.63 14.51
CA ALA A 254 -16.33 27.43 14.19
C ALA A 254 -16.95 28.58 13.39
N VAL A 255 -17.73 28.23 12.36
CA VAL A 255 -18.80 29.06 11.80
C VAL A 255 -19.99 28.14 11.58
N THR A 256 -21.12 28.51 12.17
CA THR A 256 -22.41 27.80 12.17
C THR A 256 -23.08 27.87 10.80
N LYS A 257 -23.40 26.72 10.20
CA LYS A 257 -24.48 26.56 9.22
C LYS A 257 -25.15 25.17 9.36
N GLU A 258 -26.48 25.21 9.29
CA GLU A 258 -27.49 24.16 9.44
C GLU A 258 -27.20 22.85 8.65
N PRO A 259 -27.64 21.67 9.13
CA PRO A 259 -27.31 20.39 8.52
C PRO A 259 -28.28 20.00 7.39
N LEU A 260 -27.73 19.80 6.19
CA LEU A 260 -28.41 19.05 5.12
C LEU A 260 -28.19 17.55 5.36
N VAL A 261 -29.28 16.82 5.56
CA VAL A 261 -29.28 15.36 5.82
C VAL A 261 -28.78 14.62 4.57
N SER A 262 -27.54 14.13 4.63
CA SER A 262 -27.01 13.15 3.68
C SER A 262 -27.19 11.75 4.28
N THR A 263 -28.10 10.98 3.71
CA THR A 263 -28.35 9.58 4.07
C THR A 263 -27.18 8.70 3.64
N ARG A 264 -26.20 8.52 4.52
CA ARG A 264 -25.24 7.42 4.42
C ARG A 264 -26.01 6.10 4.48
N ARG A 265 -26.03 5.35 3.39
CA ARG A 265 -26.46 3.95 3.42
C ARG A 265 -25.47 3.15 4.28
N PRO A 266 -25.93 2.36 5.27
CA PRO A 266 -25.05 1.50 6.04
C PRO A 266 -24.46 0.44 5.12
N THR A 267 -23.14 0.31 5.13
CA THR A 267 -22.42 -0.80 4.50
C THR A 267 -22.76 -2.08 5.26
N THR A 268 -23.48 -3.00 4.64
CA THR A 268 -23.73 -4.34 5.19
C THR A 268 -22.39 -5.07 5.36
N PRO A 269 -22.08 -5.59 6.57
CA PRO A 269 -20.85 -6.36 6.80
C PRO A 269 -20.73 -7.56 5.86
N PHE A 270 -19.51 -7.91 5.43
CA PHE A 270 -19.28 -8.99 4.46
C PHE A 270 -19.84 -10.33 4.95
N HIS A 271 -19.76 -10.58 6.27
CA HIS A 271 -20.34 -11.78 6.88
C HIS A 271 -21.88 -11.84 6.81
N MET A 272 -22.57 -10.70 6.67
CA MET A 272 -24.04 -10.67 6.47
C MET A 272 -24.40 -10.98 5.02
N ILE A 273 -23.59 -10.55 4.04
CA ILE A 273 -23.75 -10.91 2.62
C ILE A 273 -23.62 -12.43 2.46
N LEU A 274 -22.65 -13.04 3.14
CA LEU A 274 -22.43 -14.50 3.13
C LEU A 274 -23.45 -15.31 3.94
N ARG A 275 -24.29 -14.70 4.78
CA ARG A 275 -25.34 -15.45 5.49
C ARG A 275 -26.48 -15.87 4.56
N HIS A 276 -26.76 -15.10 3.50
CA HIS A 276 -27.83 -15.44 2.55
C HIS A 276 -27.51 -16.63 1.63
N SER A 277 -26.25 -17.08 1.54
CA SER A 277 -25.86 -18.29 0.79
C SER A 277 -25.99 -19.59 1.60
N ARG A 278 -26.30 -19.51 2.91
CA ARG A 278 -26.45 -20.68 3.80
C ARG A 278 -27.69 -21.54 3.50
N THR A 279 -28.58 -21.09 2.62
CA THR A 279 -29.77 -21.86 2.21
C THR A 279 -29.46 -22.91 1.13
N ILE A 280 -28.25 -22.93 0.56
CA ILE A 280 -27.91 -23.77 -0.61
C ILE A 280 -27.13 -25.05 -0.24
N LEU A 281 -26.66 -25.19 1.00
CA LEU A 281 -25.87 -26.36 1.46
C LEU A 281 -26.58 -27.16 2.56
N ARG A 282 -27.89 -27.40 2.43
CA ARG A 282 -28.60 -28.39 3.23
C ARG A 282 -29.17 -29.48 2.34
#